data_AF-A0A8T4RY57-F1
#
_entry.id   AF-A0A8T4RY57-F1
#
_cell.length_a   1.000
_cell.length_b   1.000
_cell.length_c   1.000
_cell.angle_alpha   90.00
_cell.angle_beta   90.00
_cell.angle_gamma   90.00
#
_symmetry.space_group_name_H-M   'P 1'
#
loop_
_entity.id
_entity.type
_entity.pdbx_description
1 polymer ?
#
loop_
_entity_poly.entity_id
_entity_poly.type
_entity_poly.pdbx_seq_one_letter_code
_entity_poly.pdbx_strand_id
1 'polypeptide(L)' 'MEEEKVRKGAKALMDEFMAAIEAAEGVEEDVGIEMSDSTRKAGKCELTEGFPERMLKNAPAKKDRHVVAEKKQW' A
#
# COMPACT_ATOMS: atom_id res chain seq x y z
N MET A 1 9.44 -27.25 -3.94
CA MET A 1 10.55 -26.97 -2.99
C MET A 1 10.54 -25.53 -2.50
N GLU A 2 10.33 -24.53 -3.38
CA GLU A 2 10.13 -23.13 -2.96
C GLU A 2 8.79 -22.90 -2.25
N GLU A 3 7.70 -23.47 -2.75
CA GLU A 3 6.37 -23.33 -2.14
C GLU A 3 6.32 -23.84 -0.69
N GLU A 4 6.98 -24.96 -0.38
CA GLU A 4 7.07 -25.47 0.98
C GLU A 4 7.91 -24.58 1.90
N LYS A 5 8.97 -23.94 1.37
CA LYS A 5 9.76 -22.97 2.13
C LYS A 5 8.94 -21.72 2.43
N VAL A 6 8.18 -21.22 1.44
CA VAL A 6 7.27 -20.09 1.61
C VAL A 6 6.18 -20.42 2.63
N ARG A 7 5.58 -21.61 2.56
CA ARG A 7 4.55 -22.04 3.50
C ARG A 7 5.08 -22.17 4.93
N LYS A 8 6.29 -22.70 5.11
CA LYS A 8 6.94 -22.77 6.43
C LYS A 8 7.30 -21.38 6.97
N GLY A 9 7.83 -20.50 6.12
CA GLY A 9 8.15 -19.12 6.51
C GLY A 9 6.91 -18.32 6.89
N ALA A 10 5.84 -18.42 6.10
CA ALA A 10 4.57 -17.77 6.40
C ALA A 10 3.96 -18.28 7.71
N LYS A 11 4.01 -19.60 7.95
CA LYS A 11 3.53 -20.16 9.21
C LYS A 11 4.33 -19.63 10.41
N ALA A 12 5.66 -19.66 10.35
CA ALA A 12 6.50 -19.16 11.44
C ALA A 12 6.23 -17.69 11.76
N LEU A 13 6.04 -16.85 10.74
CA LEU A 13 5.72 -15.43 10.91
C LEU A 13 4.35 -15.22 11.55
N MET A 14 3.35 -16.03 11.17
CA MET A 14 2.02 -15.97 11.80
C MET A 14 2.05 -16.45 13.25
N ASP A 15 2.83 -17.51 13.54
CA ASP A 15 2.99 -18.04 14.90
C ASP A 15 3.67 -16.99 15.81
N GLU A 16 4.72 -16.32 15.33
CA GLU A 16 5.39 -15.22 16.04
C GLU A 16 4.46 -14.02 16.28
N PHE A 17 3.66 -13.66 15.28
CA PHE A 17 2.70 -12.57 15.39
C PHE A 17 1.61 -12.85 16.43
N MET A 18 1.05 -14.06 16.44
CA MET A 18 0.04 -14.46 17.42
C MET A 18 0.62 -14.48 18.84
N ALA A 19 1.84 -14.98 19.03
CA ALA A 19 2.52 -14.95 20.33
C ALA A 19 2.76 -13.52 20.83
N ALA A 20 3.08 -12.58 19.94
CA ALA A 20 3.23 -11.17 20.29
C ALA A 20 1.89 -10.51 20.67
N ILE A 21 0.80 -10.87 20.00
CA ILE A 21 -0.55 -10.40 20.37
C ILE A 21 -0.95 -10.94 21.75
N GLU A 22 -0.76 -12.24 22.00
CA GLU A 22 -1.06 -12.85 23.30
C GLU A 22 -0.23 -12.20 24.42
N ALA A 23 1.04 -11.86 24.17
CA ALA A 23 1.88 -11.14 25.13
C ALA A 23 1.46 -9.68 25.35
N ALA A 24 0.80 -9.05 24.38
CA ALA A 24 0.30 -7.68 24.44
C ALA A 24 -1.14 -7.59 24.95
N GLU A 25 -1.81 -8.73 25.18
CA GLU A 25 -3.19 -8.80 25.66
C GLU A 25 -3.29 -8.13 27.04
N GLY A 26 -3.97 -6.98 27.10
CA GLY A 26 -4.10 -6.14 28.30
C GLY A 26 -3.42 -4.77 28.25
N VAL A 27 -2.70 -4.44 27.17
CA VAL A 27 -2.17 -3.08 26.92
C VAL A 27 -3.16 -2.28 26.08
N GLU A 28 -4.11 -1.61 26.72
CA GLU A 28 -4.93 -0.56 26.07
C GLU A 28 -4.11 0.75 26.04
N GLU A 29 -3.19 0.86 25.08
CA GLU A 29 -2.55 2.14 24.75
C GLU A 29 -3.09 2.65 23.42
N ASP A 30 -3.97 3.65 23.49
CA ASP A 30 -4.36 4.46 22.34
C ASP A 30 -3.20 5.39 21.98
N VAL A 31 -2.30 4.91 21.12
CA VAL A 31 -1.19 5.72 20.60
C VAL A 31 -1.69 6.51 19.38
N GLY A 32 -2.13 7.74 19.63
CA GLY A 32 -2.66 8.60 18.58
C GLY A 32 -2.68 10.08 18.99
N ILE A 33 -2.95 10.95 18.02
CA ILE A 33 -3.24 12.36 18.28
C ILE A 33 -4.73 12.55 17.98
N GLU A 34 -5.47 13.17 18.90
CA GLU A 34 -6.84 13.58 18.63
C GLU A 34 -6.86 14.57 17.46
N MET A 35 -7.53 14.18 16.37
CA MET A 35 -7.73 15.04 15.21
C MET A 35 -9.16 15.54 15.20
N SER A 36 -9.33 16.83 14.96
CA SER A 36 -10.64 17.40 14.64
C SER A 36 -11.04 17.08 13.20
N ASP A 37 -12.35 17.04 12.94
CA ASP A 37 -12.88 16.87 11.59
C ASP A 37 -12.31 17.94 10.65
N SER A 38 -11.56 17.50 9.65
CA SER A 38 -10.99 18.35 8.63
C SER A 38 -11.50 17.92 7.27
N THR A 39 -12.34 18.76 6.66
CA THR A 39 -12.78 18.57 5.28
C THR A 39 -11.99 19.47 4.34
N ARG A 40 -11.49 18.90 3.24
CA ARG A 40 -10.81 19.67 2.20
C ARG A 40 -11.84 20.58 1.52
N LYS A 41 -11.60 21.89 1.51
CA LYS A 41 -12.40 22.82 0.70
C LYS A 41 -12.29 22.43 -0.77
N ALA A 42 -13.43 22.30 -1.44
CA ALA A 42 -13.46 22.05 -2.88
C ALA A 42 -12.80 23.22 -3.61
N GLY A 43 -11.67 22.96 -4.25
CA GLY A 43 -10.97 23.90 -5.12
C GLY A 43 -10.97 23.35 -6.54
N LYS A 44 -10.95 24.25 -7.54
CA LYS A 44 -10.66 23.83 -8.92
C LYS A 44 -9.21 23.38 -8.97
N CYS A 45 -8.98 22.14 -9.39
CA CYS A 45 -7.63 21.65 -9.68
C CYS A 45 -7.33 21.95 -11.15
N GLU A 46 -6.39 22.87 -11.39
CA GLU A 46 -5.81 23.04 -12.71
C GLU A 46 -4.75 21.96 -12.95
N LEU A 47 -4.65 21.51 -14.20
CA LEU A 47 -3.57 20.61 -14.59
C LEU A 47 -2.26 21.39 -14.52
N THR A 48 -1.40 21.00 -13.57
CA THR A 48 -0.06 21.56 -13.46
C THR A 48 0.73 21.28 -14.74
N GLU A 49 1.51 22.25 -15.21
CA GLU A 49 2.34 22.11 -16.40
C GLU A 49 3.22 20.86 -16.28
N GLY A 50 3.32 20.05 -17.35
CA GLY A 50 4.12 18.83 -17.37
C GLY A 50 3.56 17.66 -16.53
N PHE A 51 2.31 17.73 -16.08
CA PHE A 51 1.68 16.66 -15.28
C PHE A 51 1.72 15.27 -15.96
N PRO A 52 1.37 15.14 -17.25
CA PRO A 52 1.41 13.84 -17.94
C PRO A 52 2.81 13.21 -17.95
N GLU A 53 3.84 14.02 -18.14
CA GLU A 53 5.23 13.60 -18.22
C GLU A 53 5.74 13.14 -16.85
N ARG A 54 5.35 13.84 -15.76
CA ARG A 54 5.66 13.43 -14.38
C ARG A 54 5.00 12.11 -14.03
N MET A 55 3.73 11.93 -14.38
CA MET A 55 2.98 10.70 -14.11
C MET A 55 3.60 9.49 -14.80
N LEU A 56 4.13 9.67 -16.01
CA LEU A 56 4.68 8.59 -16.83
C LEU A 56 6.20 8.43 -16.70
N LYS A 57 6.86 9.22 -15.84
CA LYS A 57 8.33 9.21 -15.70
C LYS A 57 8.85 7.83 -15.26
N ASN A 58 8.18 7.24 -14.27
CA ASN A 58 8.59 5.98 -13.64
C ASN A 58 7.72 4.80 -14.08
N ALA A 59 6.87 4.96 -15.09
CA ALA A 59 6.03 3.87 -15.56
C ALA A 59 6.91 2.77 -16.20
N PRO A 60 6.79 1.50 -15.77
CA PRO A 60 7.65 0.41 -16.25
C PRO A 60 7.45 0.12 -17.75
N ALA A 61 6.24 0.29 -18.26
CA ALA A 61 5.92 0.24 -19.68
C ALA A 61 4.92 1.35 -20.03
N LYS A 62 5.22 2.11 -21.08
CA LYS A 62 4.37 3.20 -21.57
C LYS A 62 4.32 3.26 -23.08
N LYS A 63 3.17 3.65 -23.61
CA LYS A 63 2.97 3.96 -25.03
C LYS A 63 2.22 5.28 -25.12
N ASP A 64 2.86 6.28 -25.70
CA ASP A 64 2.35 7.66 -25.74
C ASP A 64 1.99 8.17 -24.33
N ARG A 65 0.72 8.48 -24.10
CA ARG A 65 0.19 8.95 -22.82
C ARG A 65 -0.46 7.84 -21.97
N HIS A 66 -0.14 6.58 -22.24
CA HIS A 66 -0.76 5.42 -21.58
C HIS A 66 0.28 4.53 -20.90
N VAL A 67 -0.08 3.98 -19.74
CA VAL A 67 0.64 2.86 -19.11
C VAL A 67 0.18 1.58 -19.79
N VAL A 68 1.14 0.76 -20.23
CA VAL A 68 0.84 -0.53 -20.86
C VAL A 68 0.98 -1.61 -19.79
N ALA A 69 -0.07 -2.40 -19.61
CA ALA A 69 -0.04 -3.60 -18.79
C ALA A 69 -0.39 -4.81 -19.67
N GLU A 70 0.17 -5.97 -19.32
CA GLU A 70 -0.19 -7.22 -19.98
C GLU A 70 -1.68 -7.49 -19.82
N LYS A 71 -2.33 -7.91 -20.89
CA LYS A 71 -3.72 -8.36 -20.83
C LYS A 71 -3.73 -9.61 -19.96
N LYS A 72 -4.32 -9.51 -18.75
CA LYS A 72 -4.44 -10.64 -17.82
C LYS A 72 -5.04 -11.83 -18.57
N GLN A 73 -4.22 -12.87 -18.80
CA GLN A 73 -4.71 -14.16 -19.22
C GLN A 73 -5.12 -14.89 -17.95
N TRP A 74 -6.42 -14.97 -17.74
CA TRP A 74 -7.06 -15.82 -16.75
C TRP A 74 -8.00 -16.76 -17.50
#